data_AF-A0A6V8D7N7-F1
#
_entry.id   AF-A0A6V8D7N7-F1
#
_cell.length_a   1.000
_cell.length_b   1.000
_cell.length_c   1.000
_cell.angle_alpha   90.00
_cell.angle_beta   90.00
_cell.angle_gamma   90.00
#
_symmetry.space_group_name_H-M   'P 1'
#
loop_
_entity.id
_entity.type
_entity.pdbx_description
1 polymer ?
#
loop_
_entity_poly.entity_id
_entity_poly.type
_entity_poly.pdbx_seq_one_letter_code
_entity_poly.pdbx_strand_id
1 'polypeptide(L)'
;MARKIGLGQDAARTLADRAPRLLVIAGATGTGKSTASVQLAADSGFARLLSTDAIREIMRACDEERSVASLHRSSFSRGESGEPVIDWLDTCQAVESGIVATIDRARREGIDLLIEGVHI
;
A
#
# COMPACT_ATOMS: atom_id res chain seq x y z
N MET A 1 13.71 -40.78 16.09
CA MET A 1 12.35 -40.34 15.73
C MET A 1 12.28 -38.82 15.84
N ALA A 2 12.34 -38.10 14.72
CA ALA A 2 12.18 -36.63 14.72
C ALA A 2 10.68 -36.30 14.68
N ARG A 3 10.18 -35.62 15.71
CA ARG A 3 8.80 -35.12 15.77
C ARG A 3 8.69 -33.95 14.78
N LYS A 4 7.96 -34.14 13.67
CA LYS A 4 7.55 -33.03 12.80
C LYS A 4 6.64 -32.11 13.61
N ILE A 5 7.16 -30.98 14.07
CA ILE A 5 6.34 -29.88 14.59
C ILE A 5 5.87 -29.12 13.37
N GLY A 6 4.67 -29.47 12.89
CA GLY A 6 4.03 -28.74 11.80
C GLY A 6 3.56 -27.38 12.29
N LEU A 7 4.33 -26.32 12.03
CA LEU A 7 3.88 -24.93 12.19
C LEU A 7 2.84 -24.52 11.13
N GLY A 8 2.46 -25.43 10.22
CA GLY A 8 1.70 -25.12 9.01
C GLY A 8 0.18 -25.04 9.17
N GLN A 9 -0.38 -25.23 10.36
CA GLN A 9 -1.85 -25.23 10.55
C GLN A 9 -2.35 -24.15 11.53
N ASP A 10 -1.51 -23.69 12.48
CA ASP A 10 -1.91 -22.68 13.49
C ASP A 10 -1.56 -21.23 13.12
N ALA A 11 -0.72 -21.01 12.11
CA ALA A 11 -0.23 -19.66 11.75
C ALA A 11 -1.27 -18.79 11.01
N ALA A 12 -2.40 -19.35 10.61
CA ALA A 12 -3.43 -18.66 9.83
C ALA A 12 -4.77 -18.54 10.59
N ARG A 13 -4.74 -18.47 11.93
CA ARG A 13 -5.91 -17.98 12.66
C ARG A 13 -6.05 -16.49 12.38
N THR A 14 -7.01 -16.16 11.52
CA THR A 14 -7.56 -14.81 11.43
C THR A 14 -7.80 -14.30 12.85
N LEU A 15 -7.25 -13.13 13.20
CA LEU A 15 -7.38 -12.58 14.56
C LEU A 15 -8.84 -12.28 14.93
N ALA A 16 -9.75 -12.30 13.96
CA ALA A 16 -11.18 -12.06 14.12
C ALA A 16 -12.02 -13.14 13.41
N ASP A 17 -13.22 -13.41 13.91
CA ASP A 17 -14.23 -14.31 13.31
C ASP A 17 -14.86 -13.77 12.01
N ARG A 18 -14.19 -12.83 11.34
CA ARG A 18 -14.65 -12.18 10.11
C ARG A 18 -13.52 -11.99 9.13
N ALA A 19 -13.86 -11.81 7.85
CA ALA A 19 -12.90 -11.40 6.84
C ALA A 19 -12.24 -10.06 7.24
N PRO A 20 -10.93 -9.89 6.96
CA PRO A 20 -10.25 -8.61 7.18
C PRO A 20 -10.84 -7.53 6.28
N ARG A 21 -10.91 -6.30 6.80
CA ARG A 21 -11.38 -5.12 6.07
C ARG A 21 -10.22 -4.49 5.30
N LEU A 22 -10.50 -4.06 4.08
CA LEU A 22 -9.67 -3.13 3.32
C LEU A 22 -10.44 -1.81 3.17
N LEU A 23 -9.85 -0.71 3.62
CA LEU A 23 -10.34 0.64 3.36
C LEU A 23 -9.32 1.38 2.51
N VAL A 24 -9.77 1.96 1.40
CA VAL A 24 -8.96 2.74 0.47
C VAL A 24 -9.43 4.19 0.50
N ILE A 25 -8.51 5.11 0.74
CA ILE A 25 -8.78 6.56 0.72
C ILE A 25 -7.89 7.21 -0.35
N ALA A 26 -8.51 7.54 -1.49
CA ALA A 26 -7.83 8.14 -2.65
C ALA A 26 -8.21 9.61 -2.85
N GLY A 27 -7.38 10.34 -3.59
CA GLY A 27 -7.65 11.74 -3.95
C GLY A 27 -6.38 12.60 -4.07
N ALA A 28 -6.54 13.79 -4.62
CA ALA A 28 -5.42 14.71 -4.89
C ALA A 28 -4.68 15.16 -3.62
N THR A 29 -3.51 15.77 -3.79
CA THR A 29 -2.75 16.40 -2.69
C THR A 29 -3.56 17.50 -2.03
N GLY A 30 -3.49 17.61 -0.70
CA GLY A 30 -4.15 18.69 0.05
C GLY A 30 -5.66 18.49 0.30
N THR A 31 -6.27 17.38 -0.12
CA THR A 31 -7.69 17.10 0.14
C THR A 31 -7.99 16.55 1.54
N GLY A 32 -6.99 16.41 2.40
CA GLY A 32 -7.15 15.94 3.78
C GLY A 32 -7.16 14.42 3.99
N LYS A 33 -6.74 13.62 2.99
CA LYS A 33 -6.71 12.14 3.08
C LYS A 33 -6.02 11.60 4.31
N SER A 34 -4.75 11.99 4.55
CA SER A 34 -3.98 11.46 5.68
C SER A 34 -4.61 11.85 7.02
N THR A 35 -5.20 13.05 7.13
CA THR A 35 -5.96 13.47 8.32
C THR A 35 -7.18 12.60 8.55
N ALA A 36 -8.02 12.41 7.52
CA ALA A 36 -9.20 11.55 7.60
C ALA A 36 -8.84 10.09 7.90
N SER A 37 -7.78 9.57 7.27
CA SER A 37 -7.26 8.22 7.49
C SER A 37 -6.83 7.97 8.92
N VAL A 38 -6.10 8.90 9.53
CA VAL A 38 -5.64 8.77 10.93
C VAL A 38 -6.84 8.76 11.88
N GLN A 39 -7.80 9.67 11.69
CA GLN A 39 -9.01 9.74 12.50
C GLN A 39 -9.84 8.46 12.37
N LEU A 40 -10.11 8.01 11.13
CA LEU A 40 -10.86 6.79 10.86
C LEU A 40 -10.16 5.54 11.41
N ALA A 41 -8.84 5.44 11.28
CA ALA A 41 -8.07 4.31 11.82
C ALA A 41 -8.17 4.23 13.34
N ALA A 42 -8.06 5.38 14.02
CA ALA A 42 -8.19 5.49 15.48
C ALA A 42 -9.60 5.09 15.97
N ASP A 43 -10.64 5.57 15.28
CA ASP A 43 -12.02 5.33 15.69
C ASP A 43 -12.53 3.93 15.32
N SER A 44 -12.03 3.36 14.21
CA SER A 44 -12.54 2.12 13.62
C SER A 44 -11.68 0.89 13.91
N GLY A 45 -10.57 1.04 14.65
CA GLY A 45 -9.70 -0.07 15.06
C GLY A 45 -8.97 -0.76 13.91
N PHE A 46 -8.51 -0.01 12.89
CA PHE A 46 -7.67 -0.57 11.84
C PHE A 46 -6.29 -0.94 12.39
N ALA A 47 -5.87 -2.19 12.18
CA ALA A 47 -4.59 -2.68 12.69
C ALA A 47 -3.39 -2.08 11.95
N ARG A 48 -3.57 -1.70 10.68
CA ARG A 48 -2.55 -1.03 9.88
C ARG A 48 -3.12 0.13 9.08
N LEU A 49 -2.35 1.21 9.07
CA LEU A 49 -2.52 2.37 8.21
C LEU A 49 -1.22 2.55 7.40
N LEU A 50 -1.32 2.62 6.07
CA LEU A 50 -0.15 2.84 5.21
C LEU A 50 -0.50 3.81 4.08
N SER A 51 0.46 4.63 3.66
CA SER A 51 0.29 5.49 2.49
C SER A 51 0.98 4.89 1.26
N THR A 52 0.43 5.16 0.07
CA THR A 52 1.07 4.79 -1.19
C THR A 52 2.41 5.51 -1.40
N ASP A 53 2.58 6.72 -0.84
CA ASP A 53 3.88 7.41 -0.82
C ASP A 53 4.92 6.67 0.03
N ALA A 54 4.52 6.10 1.18
CA ALA A 54 5.43 5.30 2.00
C ALA A 54 5.85 4.01 1.28
N ILE A 55 4.91 3.35 0.59
CA ILE A 55 5.22 2.20 -0.28
C ILE A 55 6.19 2.62 -1.38
N ARG A 56 5.92 3.75 -2.06
CA ARG A 56 6.79 4.28 -3.12
C ARG A 56 8.20 4.54 -2.59
N GLU A 57 8.34 5.10 -1.40
CA GLU A 57 9.65 5.42 -0.82
C GLU A 57 10.44 4.15 -0.46
N ILE A 58 9.77 3.12 0.05
CA ILE A 58 10.39 1.80 0.27
C ILE A 58 10.87 1.23 -1.08
N MET A 59 10.05 1.31 -2.13
CA MET A 59 10.43 0.82 -3.45
C MET A 59 11.63 1.61 -4.03
N ARG A 60 11.68 2.93 -3.85
CA ARG A 60 12.82 3.77 -4.25
C ARG A 60 14.10 3.36 -3.56
N ALA A 61 14.04 3.04 -2.26
CA ALA A 61 15.19 2.57 -1.51
C ALA A 61 15.73 1.23 -2.03
N CYS A 62 14.91 0.45 -2.74
CA CYS A 62 15.31 -0.80 -3.39
C CYS A 62 15.73 -0.64 -4.87
N ASP A 63 15.64 0.56 -5.45
CA ASP A 63 16.01 0.87 -6.84
C ASP A 63 17.18 1.87 -6.87
N GLU A 64 18.35 1.42 -6.43
CA GLU A 64 19.57 2.24 -6.29
C GLU A 64 19.99 2.92 -7.59
N GLU A 65 19.84 2.21 -8.71
CA GLU A 65 20.20 2.70 -10.05
C GLU A 65 19.19 3.70 -10.62
N ARG A 66 18.06 3.91 -9.92
CA ARG A 66 16.94 4.74 -10.40
C ARG A 66 16.45 4.31 -11.78
N SER A 67 16.40 3.00 -11.99
CA SER A 67 16.05 2.38 -13.27
C SER A 67 14.60 2.66 -13.68
N VAL A 68 13.71 2.93 -12.71
CA VAL A 68 12.30 3.23 -12.94
C VAL A 68 12.03 4.73 -12.76
N ALA A 69 12.14 5.51 -13.83
CA ALA A 69 12.01 6.97 -13.78
C ALA A 69 10.68 7.46 -13.14
N SER A 70 9.55 6.79 -13.44
CA SER A 70 8.24 7.13 -12.89
C SER A 70 8.14 6.92 -11.38
N LEU A 71 8.95 6.02 -10.81
CA LEU A 71 9.06 5.81 -9.37
C LEU A 71 9.75 6.99 -8.67
N HIS A 72 10.79 7.56 -9.30
CA HIS A 72 11.65 8.59 -8.70
C HIS A 72 11.19 10.03 -8.94
N ARG A 73 10.38 10.27 -9.97
CA ARG A 73 9.79 11.60 -10.23
C ARG A 73 8.61 11.89 -9.30
N SER A 74 8.12 13.12 -9.31
CA SER A 74 6.87 13.48 -8.64
C SER A 74 5.67 12.98 -9.46
N SER A 75 4.63 12.48 -8.79
CA SER A 75 3.36 12.07 -9.43
C SER A 75 2.65 13.21 -10.16
N PHE A 76 3.03 14.46 -9.89
CA PHE A 76 2.48 15.67 -10.50
C PHE A 76 3.51 16.43 -11.36
N SER A 77 4.68 15.83 -11.61
CA SER A 77 5.66 16.37 -12.56
C SER A 77 5.44 15.80 -13.96
N ARG A 78 5.89 16.54 -14.98
CA ARG A 78 5.88 16.05 -16.36
C ARG A 78 6.79 14.83 -16.49
N GLY A 79 6.26 13.79 -17.11
CA GLY A 79 6.96 12.56 -17.47
C GLY A 79 7.33 12.54 -18.95
N GLU A 80 7.56 11.34 -19.46
CA GLU A 80 8.03 11.13 -20.85
C GLU A 80 6.93 11.39 -21.87
N SER A 81 5.67 11.12 -21.53
CA SER A 81 4.54 11.36 -22.44
C SER A 81 4.26 12.86 -22.59
N GLY A 82 4.51 13.64 -21.53
CA GLY A 82 4.17 15.05 -21.45
C GLY A 82 2.67 15.33 -21.29
N GLU A 83 1.84 14.30 -21.28
CA GLU A 83 0.40 14.33 -21.04
C GLU A 83 0.12 14.09 -19.54
N PRO A 84 -0.48 15.05 -18.81
CA PRO A 84 -0.57 14.99 -17.35
C PRO A 84 -1.23 13.71 -16.79
N VAL A 85 -2.26 13.21 -17.45
CA VAL A 85 -2.99 12.01 -17.00
C VAL A 85 -2.13 10.76 -17.18
N ILE A 86 -1.48 10.63 -18.34
CA ILE A 86 -0.61 9.48 -18.64
C ILE A 86 0.61 9.48 -17.73
N ASP A 87 1.24 10.65 -17.56
CA ASP A 87 2.42 10.79 -16.71
C ASP A 87 2.11 10.47 -15.23
N TRP A 88 0.90 10.76 -14.75
CA TRP A 88 0.42 10.35 -13.42
C TRP A 88 0.15 8.84 -13.36
N LEU A 89 -0.51 8.26 -14.37
CA LEU A 89 -0.77 6.82 -14.43
C LEU A 89 0.51 5.99 -14.41
N ASP A 90 1.57 6.43 -15.09
CA ASP A 90 2.90 5.79 -15.01
C ASP A 90 3.42 5.71 -13.57
N THR A 91 3.18 6.76 -12.77
CA THR A 91 3.59 6.77 -11.36
C THR A 91 2.72 5.83 -10.52
N CYS A 92 1.45 5.64 -10.88
CA CYS A 92 0.58 4.66 -10.25
C CYS A 92 1.04 3.23 -10.56
N GLN A 93 1.30 2.94 -11.83
CA GLN A 93 1.81 1.65 -12.29
C GLN A 93 3.16 1.29 -11.64
N ALA A 94 4.06 2.27 -11.49
CA ALA A 94 5.33 2.05 -10.80
C ALA A 94 5.20 1.59 -9.34
N VAL A 95 4.08 1.89 -8.66
CA VAL A 95 3.85 1.57 -7.24
C VAL A 95 2.86 0.41 -7.04
N GLU A 96 2.14 0.02 -8.09
CA GLU A 96 1.08 -0.99 -8.07
C GLU A 96 1.52 -2.30 -7.39
N SER A 97 2.70 -2.81 -7.76
CA SER A 97 3.20 -4.08 -7.20
C SER A 97 3.41 -4.02 -5.68
N GLY A 98 3.88 -2.88 -5.15
CA GLY A 98 4.03 -2.66 -3.72
C GLY A 98 2.68 -2.55 -2.98
N ILE A 99 1.69 -1.92 -3.61
CA ILE A 99 0.32 -1.82 -3.09
C ILE A 99 -0.32 -3.21 -3.02
N VAL A 100 -0.27 -3.96 -4.12
CA VAL A 100 -0.82 -5.33 -4.19
C VAL A 100 -0.15 -6.23 -3.16
N ALA A 101 1.18 -6.20 -3.06
CA ALA A 101 1.92 -6.98 -2.06
C ALA A 101 1.50 -6.64 -0.62
N THR A 102 1.22 -5.36 -0.33
CA THR A 102 0.76 -4.90 0.98
C THR A 102 -0.64 -5.44 1.30
N ILE A 103 -1.56 -5.35 0.34
CA ILE A 103 -2.95 -5.85 0.47
C ILE A 103 -2.94 -7.37 0.68
N ASP A 104 -2.17 -8.09 -0.14
CA ASP A 104 -2.02 -9.54 -0.04
C ASP A 104 -1.49 -9.97 1.32
N ARG A 105 -0.50 -9.25 1.84
CA ARG A 105 0.05 -9.53 3.17
C ARG A 105 -1.00 -9.34 4.26
N ALA A 106 -1.73 -8.22 4.25
CA ALA A 106 -2.78 -7.95 5.22
C ALA A 106 -3.88 -9.03 5.18
N ARG A 107 -4.25 -9.47 3.97
CA ARG A 107 -5.20 -10.56 3.76
C ARG A 107 -4.68 -11.89 4.30
N ARG A 108 -3.41 -12.25 4.06
CA ARG A 108 -2.77 -13.49 4.57
C ARG A 108 -2.69 -13.51 6.10
N GLU A 109 -2.40 -12.35 6.69
CA GLU A 109 -2.30 -12.19 8.15
C GLU A 109 -3.67 -11.99 8.82
N GLY A 110 -4.74 -11.83 8.03
CA GLY A 110 -6.10 -11.69 8.54
C GLY A 110 -6.34 -10.40 9.33
N ILE A 111 -5.66 -9.31 8.95
CA ILE A 111 -5.75 -8.02 9.64
C ILE A 111 -6.44 -6.94 8.80
N ASP A 112 -7.08 -6.00 9.47
CA ASP A 112 -7.66 -4.84 8.80
C ASP A 112 -6.58 -3.87 8.32
N LEU A 113 -6.68 -3.45 7.06
CA LEU A 113 -5.76 -2.52 6.39
C LEU A 113 -6.51 -1.28 5.91
N LEU A 114 -6.00 -0.11 6.29
CA LEU A 114 -6.32 1.17 5.66
C LEU A 114 -5.13 1.57 4.78
N ILE A 115 -5.39 1.82 3.51
CA ILE A 115 -4.41 2.40 2.58
C ILE A 115 -4.89 3.74 2.04
N GLU A 116 -3.99 4.72 1.97
CA GLU A 116 -4.31 6.06 1.47
C GLU A 116 -3.29 6.59 0.47
N GLY A 117 -3.72 7.46 -0.43
CA GLY A 117 -2.79 8.29 -1.20
C GLY A 117 -3.26 8.62 -2.61
N VAL A 118 -2.30 8.89 -3.50
CA VAL A 118 -2.54 9.44 -4.83
C VAL A 118 -2.30 8.45 -5.97
N HIS A 119 -1.86 7.23 -5.64
CA HIS A 119 -1.47 6.20 -6.62
C HIS A 119 -2.50 5.06 -6.73
N ILE A 120 -3.77 5.34 -6.42
CA ILE A 120 -4.89 4.39 -6.41
C ILE A 120 -6.02 4.91 -7.28
#